data_AF-A0A2H6ACP9-F1
#
_entry.id   AF-A0A2H6ACP9-F1
#
_cell.length_a   1.000
_cell.length_b   1.000
_cell.length_c   1.000
_cell.angle_alpha   90.00
_cell.angle_beta   90.00
_cell.angle_gamma   90.00
#
_symmetry.space_group_name_H-M   'P 1'
#
loop_
_entity.id
_entity.type
_entity.pdbx_description
1 polymer ?
#
loop_
_entity_poly.entity_id
_entity_poly.type
_entity_poly.pdbx_seq_one_letter_code
_entity_poly.pdbx_strand_id
1 'polypeptide(L)'
;MAVRQGKWKLHVSPPQPAKFKVYKSSDPYTDPRGPDGVRILAPYEQAHPSQFPGLITGDPITSVGLFDLDSDPGEQHNLAEKHPEVVRQLSQLVEKVRQEMRSEAKQRSQR
;
A
#
# COMPACT_ATOMS: atom_id res chain seq x y z
N MET A 1 1.05 8.01 4.22
CA MET A 1 -0.19 8.83 4.14
C MET A 1 -0.47 9.10 2.67
N ALA A 2 -1.72 9.09 2.24
CA ALA A 2 -2.10 9.38 0.86
C ALA A 2 -3.31 10.32 0.78
N VAL A 3 -3.39 11.10 -0.28
CA VAL A 3 -4.51 11.99 -0.59
C VAL A 3 -4.98 11.71 -2.01
N ARG A 4 -6.30 11.68 -2.22
CA ARG A 4 -6.93 11.48 -3.52
C ARG A 4 -7.77 12.71 -3.87
N GLN A 5 -7.67 13.17 -5.11
CA GLN A 5 -8.54 14.19 -5.66
C GLN A 5 -8.91 13.82 -7.11
N GLY A 6 -10.17 13.47 -7.34
CA GLY A 6 -10.63 12.94 -8.62
C GLY A 6 -9.88 11.66 -9.00
N LYS A 7 -9.30 11.66 -10.20
CA LYS A 7 -8.49 10.56 -10.74
C LYS A 7 -7.10 10.45 -10.11
N TRP A 8 -6.58 11.54 -9.53
CA TRP A 8 -5.22 11.56 -9.00
C TRP A 8 -5.15 11.07 -7.57
N LYS A 9 -4.14 10.24 -7.27
CA LYS A 9 -3.76 9.85 -5.91
C LYS A 9 -2.29 10.12 -5.68
N LEU A 10 -1.98 10.85 -4.61
CA LEU A 10 -0.63 11.14 -4.16
C LEU A 10 -0.31 10.38 -2.88
N HIS A 11 0.72 9.55 -2.93
CA HIS A 11 1.41 9.01 -1.76
C HIS A 11 2.52 9.97 -1.34
N VAL A 12 2.47 10.40 -0.07
CA VAL A 12 3.38 11.42 0.50
C VAL A 12 4.66 10.81 1.07
N SER A 13 4.71 9.49 1.18
CA SER A 13 5.81 8.75 1.79
C SER A 13 6.00 7.43 1.05
N PRO A 14 7.23 6.92 0.96
CA PRO A 14 7.49 5.62 0.37
C PRO A 14 6.79 4.50 1.15
N PRO A 15 6.49 3.36 0.51
CA PRO A 15 5.94 2.19 1.18
C PRO A 15 6.89 1.73 2.28
N GLN A 16 6.34 1.38 3.43
CA GLN A 16 7.13 0.77 4.49
C GLN A 16 7.47 -0.68 4.10
N PRO A 17 8.66 -1.19 4.48
CA PRO A 17 9.00 -2.58 4.23
C PRO A 17 7.95 -3.48 4.89
N ALA A 18 7.69 -4.63 4.26
CA ALA A 18 6.77 -5.61 4.80
C ALA A 18 7.23 -6.06 6.20
N LYS A 19 6.31 -6.03 7.16
CA LYS A 19 6.56 -6.51 8.54
C LYS A 19 6.59 -8.04 8.66
N PHE A 20 6.23 -8.73 7.58
CA PHE A 20 6.14 -10.18 7.48
C PHE A 20 7.04 -10.68 6.35
N LYS A 21 7.42 -11.96 6.42
CA LYS A 21 8.21 -12.60 5.37
C LYS A 21 7.40 -12.66 4.08
N VAL A 22 7.92 -12.04 3.03
CA VAL A 22 7.41 -12.21 1.67
C VAL A 22 8.04 -13.48 1.10
N TYR A 23 7.23 -14.54 0.96
CA TYR A 23 7.69 -15.82 0.45
C TYR A 23 7.92 -15.76 -1.06
N LYS A 24 9.05 -16.31 -1.50
CA LYS A 24 9.30 -16.60 -2.92
C LYS A 24 8.75 -17.99 -3.26
N SER A 25 8.53 -18.25 -4.55
CA SER A 25 8.07 -19.57 -5.02
C SER A 25 9.03 -20.70 -4.68
N SER A 26 10.33 -20.41 -4.54
CA SER A 26 11.36 -21.38 -4.15
C SER A 26 11.51 -21.59 -2.64
N ASP A 27 10.87 -20.75 -1.81
CA ASP A 27 11.04 -20.84 -0.37
C ASP A 27 10.26 -22.04 0.19
N PRO A 28 10.84 -22.84 1.10
CA PRO A 28 10.08 -23.88 1.76
C PRO A 28 9.00 -23.25 2.66
N TYR A 29 7.78 -23.75 2.55
CA TYR A 29 6.65 -23.41 3.41
C TYR A 29 5.91 -24.68 3.82
N THR A 30 5.74 -24.85 5.13
CA THR A 30 4.92 -25.91 5.71
C THR A 30 3.76 -25.22 6.44
N ASP A 31 2.52 -25.48 6.02
CA ASP A 31 1.35 -24.92 6.71
C ASP A 31 1.22 -25.55 8.11
N PRO A 32 1.32 -24.78 9.20
CA PRO A 32 1.15 -25.31 10.56
C PRO A 32 -0.26 -25.85 10.85
N ARG A 33 -1.24 -25.51 10.00
CA ARG A 33 -2.64 -26.00 10.06
C ARG A 33 -2.94 -27.01 8.96
N GLY A 34 -1.94 -27.39 8.16
CA GLY A 34 -2.09 -28.42 7.15
C GLY A 34 -2.51 -29.74 7.79
N PRO A 35 -3.24 -30.61 7.07
CA PRO A 35 -3.70 -31.88 7.61
C PRO A 35 -2.48 -32.70 8.07
N ASP A 36 -2.41 -32.96 9.36
CA ASP A 36 -1.41 -33.82 10.03
C ASP A 36 -1.62 -35.32 9.73
N GLY A 37 -2.53 -35.65 8.81
CA GLY A 37 -3.00 -37.00 8.53
C GLY A 37 -4.09 -37.50 9.49
N VAL A 38 -4.49 -36.71 10.49
CA VAL A 38 -5.46 -37.11 11.53
C VAL A 38 -6.75 -36.28 11.46
N ARG A 39 -6.69 -34.99 11.09
CA ARG A 39 -7.87 -34.12 10.95
C ARG A 39 -8.09 -33.67 9.50
N ILE A 40 -9.17 -34.16 8.87
CA ILE A 40 -9.64 -33.67 7.56
C ILE A 40 -10.50 -32.41 7.79
N LEU A 41 -9.85 -31.26 7.92
CA LEU A 41 -10.53 -29.96 8.05
C LEU A 41 -10.44 -29.08 6.80
N ALA A 42 -9.62 -29.45 5.80
CA ALA A 42 -9.42 -28.66 4.58
C ALA A 42 -9.00 -29.52 3.37
N PRO A 43 -9.20 -29.03 2.13
CA PRO A 43 -8.66 -29.62 0.91
C PRO A 43 -7.13 -29.75 0.96
N TYR A 44 -6.60 -30.81 0.33
CA TYR A 44 -5.16 -31.08 0.26
C TYR A 44 -4.39 -30.01 -0.52
N GLU A 45 -4.97 -29.48 -1.60
CA GLU A 45 -4.36 -28.44 -2.41
C GLU A 45 -4.61 -27.07 -1.77
N GLN A 46 -3.57 -26.49 -1.20
CA GLN A 46 -3.58 -25.13 -0.66
C GLN A 46 -2.62 -24.25 -1.46
N ALA A 47 -2.99 -22.99 -1.70
CA ALA A 47 -2.12 -22.03 -2.36
C ALA A 47 -0.88 -21.75 -1.51
N HIS A 48 0.29 -21.75 -2.14
CA HIS A 48 1.53 -21.35 -1.49
C HIS A 48 1.48 -19.85 -1.15
N PRO A 49 2.04 -19.37 -0.02
CA PRO A 49 2.01 -17.95 0.34
C PRO A 49 2.62 -17.00 -0.70
N SER A 50 3.47 -17.51 -1.59
CA SER A 50 4.02 -16.76 -2.72
C SER A 50 3.02 -16.52 -3.85
N GLN A 51 1.92 -17.27 -3.90
CA GLN A 51 0.87 -17.17 -4.91
C GLN A 51 -0.18 -16.14 -4.49
N PHE A 52 0.28 -14.93 -4.13
CA PHE A 52 -0.61 -13.84 -3.78
C PHE A 52 -1.43 -13.42 -5.02
N PRO A 53 -2.77 -13.34 -4.94
CA PRO A 53 -3.61 -13.08 -6.10
C PRO A 53 -3.55 -11.63 -6.61
N GLY A 54 -2.91 -10.72 -5.87
CA GLY A 54 -2.78 -9.31 -6.22
C GLY A 54 -1.46 -8.97 -6.90
N LEU A 55 -1.38 -7.75 -7.44
CA LEU A 55 -0.18 -7.20 -8.05
C LEU A 55 0.88 -6.90 -6.98
N ILE A 56 2.10 -7.36 -7.22
CA ILE A 56 3.31 -7.05 -6.42
C ILE A 56 4.34 -6.25 -7.24
N THR A 57 3.96 -5.90 -8.47
CA THR A 57 4.76 -5.18 -9.45
C THR A 57 4.47 -3.68 -9.40
N GLY A 58 5.33 -2.88 -10.04
CA GLY A 58 5.15 -1.43 -10.17
C GLY A 58 6.47 -0.68 -10.06
N ASP A 59 6.43 0.59 -10.41
CA ASP A 59 7.58 1.49 -10.29
C ASP A 59 7.93 1.72 -8.81
N PRO A 60 9.23 1.76 -8.47
CA PRO A 60 9.64 2.02 -7.10
C PRO A 60 9.31 3.45 -6.67
N ILE A 61 8.65 3.58 -5.52
CA ILE A 61 8.37 4.90 -4.89
C ILE A 61 9.46 5.17 -3.85
N THR A 62 10.38 6.09 -4.15
CA THR A 62 11.48 6.45 -3.23
C THR A 62 11.12 7.60 -2.29
N SER A 63 10.31 8.57 -2.76
CA SER A 63 9.92 9.75 -2.00
C SER A 63 8.41 9.99 -2.03
N VAL A 64 7.89 10.38 -3.20
CA VAL A 64 6.47 10.60 -3.48
C VAL A 64 6.03 9.79 -4.69
N GLY A 65 4.79 9.32 -4.68
CA GLY A 65 4.21 8.55 -5.77
C GLY A 65 2.89 9.16 -6.23
N LEU A 66 2.81 9.57 -7.49
CA LEU A 66 1.58 10.11 -8.09
C LEU A 66 1.04 9.11 -9.11
N PHE A 67 -0.24 8.76 -8.98
CA PHE A 67 -0.91 7.76 -9.82
C PHE A 67 -2.22 8.31 -10.38
N ASP A 68 -2.53 7.97 -11.63
CA ASP A 68 -3.82 8.21 -12.26
C ASP A 68 -4.69 6.96 -12.15
N LEU A 69 -5.64 6.96 -11.23
CA LEU A 69 -6.47 5.80 -10.90
C LEU A 69 -7.50 5.44 -11.98
N ASP A 70 -7.78 6.33 -12.94
CA ASP A 70 -8.70 6.01 -14.04
C ASP A 70 -8.01 5.12 -15.08
N SER A 71 -6.75 5.42 -15.40
CA SER A 71 -5.94 4.63 -16.34
C SER A 71 -5.11 3.53 -15.68
N ASP A 72 -4.74 3.71 -14.41
CA ASP A 72 -3.90 2.80 -13.64
C ASP A 72 -4.49 2.55 -12.23
N PRO A 73 -5.58 1.76 -12.14
CA PRO A 73 -6.18 1.38 -10.86
C PRO A 73 -5.23 0.57 -9.95
N GLY A 74 -4.21 -0.05 -10.54
CA GLY A 74 -3.22 -0.88 -9.85
C GLY A 74 -2.04 -0.10 -9.28
N GLU A 75 -1.97 1.22 -9.51
CA GLU A 75 -0.88 2.09 -9.04
C GLU A 75 0.51 1.57 -9.46
N GLN A 76 0.64 1.12 -10.70
CA GLN A 76 1.88 0.56 -11.25
C GLN A 76 2.84 1.61 -11.81
N HIS A 77 2.35 2.76 -12.26
CA HIS A 77 3.15 3.75 -12.96
C HIS A 77 3.25 5.07 -12.20
N ASN A 78 4.47 5.41 -11.74
CA ASN A 78 4.67 6.66 -11.02
C ASN A 78 4.80 7.84 -11.99
N LEU A 79 3.84 8.76 -11.91
CA LEU A 79 3.74 9.94 -12.77
C LEU A 79 4.21 11.23 -12.08
N ALA A 80 4.82 11.14 -10.90
CA ALA A 80 5.20 12.32 -10.11
C ALA A 80 6.15 13.27 -10.85
N GLU A 81 7.12 12.73 -11.60
CA GLU A 81 8.05 13.54 -12.40
C GLU A 81 7.40 14.17 -13.64
N LYS A 82 6.34 13.54 -14.17
CA LYS A 82 5.64 13.99 -15.37
C LYS A 82 4.59 15.07 -15.08
N HIS A 83 4.07 15.13 -13.85
CA HIS A 83 3.02 16.05 -13.43
C HIS A 83 3.36 16.78 -12.11
N PRO A 84 4.45 17.57 -12.08
CA PRO A 84 4.86 18.29 -10.87
C PRO A 84 3.80 19.30 -10.37
N GLU A 85 3.00 19.85 -11.28
CA GLU A 85 1.88 20.76 -10.97
C GLU A 85 0.83 20.07 -10.10
N VAL A 86 0.48 18.83 -10.42
CA VAL A 86 -0.50 18.02 -9.69
C VAL A 86 0.05 17.61 -8.32
N VAL A 87 1.33 17.21 -8.27
CA VAL A 87 2.01 16.91 -7.00
C VAL A 87 1.95 18.11 -6.06
N ARG A 88 2.22 19.32 -6.57
CA ARG A 88 2.17 20.55 -5.77
C ARG A 88 0.76 20.84 -5.24
N GLN A 89 -0.26 20.74 -6.08
CA GLN A 89 -1.65 20.96 -5.66
C GLN A 89 -2.08 19.98 -4.55
N LEU A 90 -1.81 18.70 -4.74
CA LEU A 90 -2.14 17.67 -3.75
C LEU A 90 -1.31 17.82 -2.46
N SER A 91 -0.06 18.27 -2.58
CA SER A 91 0.80 18.55 -1.42
C SER A 91 0.28 19.70 -0.55
N GLN A 92 -0.37 20.71 -1.15
CA GLN A 92 -1.03 21.78 -0.38
C GLN A 92 -2.23 21.24 0.40
N LEU A 93 -3.02 20.36 -0.21
CA LEU A 93 -4.15 19.69 0.46
C LEU A 93 -3.66 18.83 1.63
N VAL A 94 -2.57 18.10 1.42
CA VAL A 94 -1.86 17.33 2.45
C VAL A 94 -1.47 18.20 3.65
N GLU A 95 -0.87 19.37 3.41
CA GLU A 95 -0.42 20.22 4.50
C GLU A 95 -1.60 20.82 5.28
N LYS A 96 -2.66 21.22 4.57
CA LYS A 96 -3.90 21.68 5.21
C LYS A 96 -4.46 20.62 6.18
N VAL A 97 -4.61 19.39 5.71
CA VAL A 97 -5.11 18.28 6.54
C VAL A 97 -4.19 18.02 7.74
N ARG A 98 -2.86 18.08 7.56
CA ARG A 98 -1.90 17.92 8.65
C ARG A 98 -2.00 19.02 9.70
N GLN A 99 -2.27 20.26 9.30
CA GLN A 99 -2.46 21.37 10.24
C GLN A 99 -3.76 21.20 11.04
N GLU A 100 -4.86 20.84 10.36
CA GLU A 100 -6.14 20.55 11.01
C GLU A 100 -5.98 19.41 12.04
N MET A 101 -5.39 18.28 11.66
CA MET A 101 -5.13 17.16 12.57
C MET A 101 -4.28 17.56 13.79
N ARG A 102 -3.25 18.39 13.59
CA ARG A 102 -2.41 18.90 14.69
C ARG A 102 -3.20 19.80 15.63
N SER A 103 -4.09 20.64 15.09
CA SER A 103 -4.92 21.54 15.88
C SER A 103 -5.93 20.76 16.73
N GLU A 104 -6.58 19.75 16.16
CA GLU A 104 -7.53 18.88 16.86
C GLU A 104 -6.85 18.05 17.95
N ALA A 105 -5.66 17.50 17.67
CA ALA A 105 -4.89 16.74 18.66
C ALA A 105 -4.55 17.59 19.89
N LYS A 106 -4.15 18.87 19.68
CA LYS A 106 -3.90 19.82 20.77
C LYS A 106 -5.18 20.09 21.58
N GLN A 107 -6.30 20.30 20.91
CA GLN A 107 -7.58 20.57 21.57
C GLN A 107 -8.05 19.38 22.42
N ARG A 108 -7.84 18.14 21.95
CA ARG A 108 -8.16 16.92 22.71
C ARG A 108 -7.26 16.73 23.92
N SER A 109 -5.97 17.06 23.81
CA SER A 109 -5.01 16.97 24.92
C SER A 109 -5.27 17.97 26.05
N GLN A 110 -6.06 19.01 25.79
CA GLN A 110 -6.43 20.06 26.74
C GLN A 110 -7.81 19.85 27.38
N ARG A 111 -8.51 18.78 26.99
CA ARG A 111 -9.78 18.34 27.58
C ARG A 111 -9.54 17.17 28.53
#